data_AF-A0A5K1FF32-F1
#
_entry.id   AF-A0A5K1FF32-F1
#
_cell.length_a   1.000
_cell.length_b   1.000
_cell.length_c   1.000
_cell.angle_alpha   90.00
_cell.angle_beta   90.00
_cell.angle_gamma   90.00
#
_symmetry.space_group_name_H-M   'P 1'
#
loop_
_entity.id
_entity.type
_entity.pdbx_description
1 polymer ?
#
loop_
_entity_poly.entity_id
_entity_poly.type
_entity_poly.pdbx_seq_one_letter_code
_entity_poly.pdbx_strand_id
1 'polypeptide(L)' 'VTVEDNPTEVFMHASPRKCWDLVCQRLNVEIEKLQGLEVQNLPPLQLPGSLDGLKMFGFSSLQIIE' A
#
# COMPACT_ATOMS: atom_id res chain seq x y z
N VAL A 1 2.07 -9.57 -2.14
CA VAL A 1 0.93 -8.71 -2.52
C VAL A 1 1.09 -8.34 -3.96
N THR A 2 0.05 -8.50 -4.78
CA THR A 2 0.05 -8.16 -6.21
C THR A 2 -0.98 -7.07 -6.46
N VAL A 3 -0.72 -6.20 -7.43
CA VAL A 3 -1.73 -5.20 -7.88
C VAL A 3 -2.68 -5.89 -8.86
N GLU A 4 -3.99 -5.80 -8.63
CA GLU A 4 -5.00 -6.53 -9.41
C GLU A 4 -4.93 -6.21 -10.91
N ASP A 5 -4.87 -4.92 -11.26
CA ASP A 5 -4.77 -4.44 -12.64
C ASP A 5 -3.34 -4.49 -13.21
N ASN A 6 -2.34 -4.82 -12.39
CA ASN A 6 -0.95 -4.98 -12.82
C ASN A 6 -0.25 -6.13 -12.07
N PRO A 7 -0.49 -7.40 -12.44
CA PRO A 7 0.04 -8.56 -11.73
C PRO A 7 1.57 -8.66 -11.75
N THR A 8 2.25 -7.89 -12.60
CA THR A 8 3.72 -7.83 -12.64
C THR A 8 4.32 -7.03 -11.50
N GLU A 9 3.52 -6.14 -10.89
CA GLU A 9 3.93 -5.37 -9.71
C GLU A 9 3.64 -6.16 -8.45
N VAL A 10 4.72 -6.68 -7.86
CA VAL A 10 4.67 -7.58 -6.70
C VAL A 10 5.47 -7.00 -5.56
N PHE A 11 4.83 -6.92 -4.39
CA PHE A 11 5.47 -6.55 -3.13
C PHE A 11 5.60 -7.81 -2.27
N MET A 12 6.83 -8.10 -1.86
CA MET A 12 7.15 -9.29 -1.06
C MET A 12 8.04 -8.92 0.11
N HIS A 13 7.59 -9.28 1.31
CA HIS A 13 8.38 -9.17 2.52
C HIS A 13 7.83 -10.16 3.57
N ALA A 14 8.71 -10.75 4.41
CA ALA A 14 8.32 -11.76 5.40
C ALA A 14 7.36 -11.24 6.48
N SER A 15 7.50 -9.98 6.87
CA SER A 15 6.56 -9.27 7.76
C SER A 15 5.44 -8.60 6.95
N PRO A 16 4.15 -8.84 7.27
CA PRO A 16 3.03 -8.17 6.61
C PRO A 16 3.07 -6.64 6.75
N ARG A 17 3.47 -6.12 7.92
CA ARG A 17 3.63 -4.68 8.15
C ARG A 17 4.60 -4.06 7.16
N LYS A 18 5.81 -4.64 7.07
CA LYS A 18 6.82 -4.18 6.13
C LYS A 18 6.42 -4.42 4.66
N CYS A 19 5.64 -5.46 4.37
CA CYS A 19 5.10 -5.66 3.02
C CYS A 19 4.13 -4.52 2.65
N TRP A 20 3.31 -4.06 3.59
CA TRP A 20 2.44 -2.91 3.40
C TRP A 20 3.22 -1.60 3.27
N ASP A 21 4.30 -1.42 4.03
CA ASP A 21 5.18 -0.25 3.89
C ASP A 21 5.75 -0.12 2.46
N LEU A 22 6.14 -1.24 1.82
CA LEU A 22 6.59 -1.25 0.42
C LEU A 22 5.50 -0.79 -0.55
N VAL A 23 4.24 -1.20 -0.32
CA VAL A 23 3.09 -0.74 -1.12
C VAL A 23 2.91 0.77 -0.98
N CYS A 24 2.92 1.30 0.25
CA CYS A 24 2.82 2.73 0.52
C CYS A 24 3.96 3.54 -0.13
N GLN A 25 5.20 3.03 -0.07
CA GLN A 25 6.35 3.68 -0.72
C GLN A 25 6.13 3.81 -2.23
N ARG A 26 5.74 2.72 -2.89
CA ARG A 26 5.52 2.73 -4.34
C ARG A 26 4.33 3.58 -4.75
N LEU A 27 3.27 3.59 -3.95
CA LEU A 27 2.10 4.45 -4.13
C LEU A 27 2.49 5.93 -4.05
N ASN A 28 3.30 6.33 -3.06
CA ASN A 28 3.78 7.70 -2.94
C ASN A 28 4.57 8.16 -4.16
N VAL A 29 5.45 7.30 -4.69
CA VAL A 29 6.20 7.59 -5.92
C VAL A 29 5.25 7.86 -7.10
N GLU A 30 4.16 7.08 -7.22
CA GLU A 30 3.18 7.32 -8.29
C GLU A 30 2.38 8.61 -8.06
N ILE A 31 2.01 8.92 -6.81
CA ILE A 31 1.33 10.18 -6.46
C ILE A 31 2.23 11.37 -6.82
N GLU A 32 3.50 11.37 -6.41
CA GLU A 32 4.46 12.44 -6.71
C GLU A 32 4.65 12.61 -8.22
N LYS A 33 4.74 11.51 -8.97
CA LYS A 33 4.82 11.53 -10.43
C LYS A 33 3.57 12.18 -11.05
N LEU A 34 2.38 11.81 -10.59
CA LEU A 34 1.12 12.38 -11.09
C LEU A 34 0.93 13.85 -10.68
N GLN A 35 1.41 14.23 -9.49
CA GLN A 35 1.46 15.63 -9.03
C GLN A 35 2.37 16.47 -9.93
N GLY A 36 3.53 15.94 -10.33
CA GLY A 36 4.42 16.59 -11.29
C GLY A 36 3.82 16.75 -12.69
N LEU A 37 2.75 16.01 -13.01
CA LEU A 37 1.96 16.12 -14.25
C LEU A 37 0.68 16.95 -14.06
N GLU A 38 0.52 17.65 -12.94
CA GLU A 38 -0.63 18.49 -12.60
C GLU A 38 -1.98 17.75 -12.60
N VAL A 39 -1.96 16.44 -12.38
CA VAL A 39 -3.18 15.63 -12.24
C VAL A 39 -3.88 16.01 -10.93
N GLN A 40 -5.16 16.36 -11.02
CA GLN A 40 -5.96 16.76 -9.87
C GLN A 40 -6.66 15.57 -9.19
N ASN A 41 -7.14 15.78 -7.96
CA ASN A 41 -7.87 14.79 -7.16
C ASN A 41 -7.05 13.54 -6.78
N LEU A 42 -5.74 13.69 -6.61
CA LEU A 42 -4.89 12.62 -6.13
C LEU A 42 -5.07 12.41 -4.61
N PRO A 43 -4.97 11.15 -4.12
CA PRO A 43 -4.95 10.88 -2.69
C PRO A 43 -3.72 11.52 -2.03
N PRO A 44 -3.76 11.79 -0.72
CA PRO A 44 -2.60 12.31 0.01
C PRO A 44 -1.46 11.28 0.06
N LEU A 45 -0.23 11.76 0.18
CA LEU A 45 0.93 10.91 0.42
C LEU A 45 0.74 10.12 1.72
N GLN A 46 1.03 8.83 1.67
CA GLN A 46 0.92 7.90 2.78
C GLN A 46 2.18 8.01 3.67
N LEU A 47 2.00 8.31 4.95
CA LEU A 47 3.13 8.30 5.89
C LEU A 47 3.54 6.87 6.23
N PRO A 48 4.85 6.57 6.36
CA PRO A 48 5.31 5.29 6.88
C PRO A 48 4.66 5.00 8.24
N GLY A 49 4.05 3.83 8.40
CA GLY A 49 3.34 3.46 9.63
C GLY A 49 1.99 4.14 9.86
N SER A 50 1.46 4.92 8.90
CA SER A 50 0.12 5.53 9.02
C SER A 50 -1.00 4.50 9.18
N LEU A 51 -0.80 3.28 8.65
CA LEU A 51 -1.78 2.21 8.68
C LEU A 51 -1.07 0.87 8.92
N ASP A 52 -1.53 0.10 9.90
CA ASP A 52 -0.94 -1.22 10.22
C ASP A 52 -1.23 -2.22 9.10
N GLY A 53 -0.18 -2.76 8.48
CA GLY A 53 -0.30 -3.78 7.44
C GLY A 53 -1.07 -5.03 7.89
N LEU A 54 -1.06 -5.38 9.19
CA LEU A 54 -1.92 -6.47 9.69
C LEU A 54 -3.40 -6.14 9.55
N LYS A 55 -3.78 -4.91 9.86
CA LYS A 55 -5.16 -4.45 9.72
C LYS A 55 -5.55 -4.37 8.24
N MET A 56 -4.66 -3.90 7.38
CA MET A 56 -4.94 -3.79 5.94
C MET A 56 -5.16 -5.13 5.27
N PHE A 57 -4.38 -6.14 5.61
CA PHE A 57 -4.58 -7.49 5.08
C PHE A 57 -5.67 -8.27 5.80
N GLY A 58 -6.41 -7.65 6.73
CA GLY A 58 -7.49 -8.31 7.45
C GLY A 58 -7.02 -9.28 8.55
N PHE A 59 -5.72 -9.40 8.82
CA PHE A 59 -5.19 -10.25 9.90
C PHE A 59 -5.62 -9.80 11.30
N SER A 60 -6.25 -8.63 11.44
CA SER A 60 -6.90 -8.16 12.67
C SER A 60 -8.42 -8.37 12.69
N SER A 61 -9.00 -8.97 11.65
CA SER A 61 -10.43 -9.24 11.55
C SER A 61 -10.79 -10.50 12.32
N LEU A 62 -11.88 -10.46 13.10
CA LEU A 62 -12.39 -11.63 13.83
C LEU A 62 -12.66 -12.80 12.89
N GLN A 63 -13.19 -12.54 11.69
CA GLN A 63 -13.49 -13.58 10.69
C GLN A 63 -12.27 -14.35 10.18
N ILE A 64 -11.06 -13.83 10.41
CA ILE A 64 -9.79 -14.45 10.02
C ILE A 64 -9.09 -15.10 11.22
N ILE A 65 -9.35 -14.59 12.43
CA ILE A 65 -8.70 -15.05 13.67
C ILE A 65 -9.54 -16.15 14.36
N GLU A 66 -10.87 -16.13 14.24
CA GLU A 66 -11.84 -17.03 14.87
C GLU A 66 -12.69 -17.78 13.82
#